data_AF-A0A4U0W7M5-F1
#
_entry.id   AF-A0A4U0W7M5-F1
#
_cell.length_a   1.000
_cell.length_b   1.000
_cell.length_c   1.000
_cell.angle_alpha   90.00
_cell.angle_beta   90.00
_cell.angle_gamma   90.00
#
_symmetry.space_group_name_H-M   'P 1'
#
loop_
_entity.id
_entity.type
_entity.pdbx_description
1 polymer ?
#
loop_
_entity_poly.entity_id
_entity_poly.type
_entity_poly.pdbx_seq_one_letter_code
_entity_poly.pdbx_strand_id
1 'polypeptide(L)'
;MTQWLFVYVIVLITPIGIANIGWRFYIIFAVLNFAWLPLIWYFYIETAGLSLEEIDKLFEIHYKGGKGMTWKEATRLAKEHIALAKIQIHEKTMHAHNVQQWWE
;
A
#
# COMPACT_ATOMS: atom_id res chain seq x y z
N MET A 1 -6.61 8.99 13.33
CA MET A 1 -6.53 9.41 14.76
C MET A 1 -5.15 9.16 15.35
N THR A 2 -4.60 7.95 15.16
CA THR A 2 -3.33 7.50 15.74
C THR A 2 -2.10 8.37 15.42
N GLN A 3 -1.98 8.89 14.20
CA GLN A 3 -0.85 9.76 13.81
C GLN A 3 -0.75 11.03 14.67
N TRP A 4 -1.86 11.74 14.85
CA TRP A 4 -1.91 12.98 15.61
C TRP A 4 -1.59 12.76 17.10
N LEU A 5 -1.98 11.61 17.64
CA LEU A 5 -1.66 11.22 19.00
C LEU A 5 -0.14 11.00 19.19
N PHE A 6 0.52 10.31 18.26
CA PHE A 6 1.95 10.09 18.34
C PHE A 6 2.77 11.37 18.19
N VAL A 7 2.35 12.28 17.31
CA VAL A 7 2.97 13.61 17.19
C VAL A 7 2.85 14.36 18.52
N TYR A 8 1.67 14.35 19.14
CA TYR A 8 1.45 14.98 20.44
C TYR A 8 2.35 14.40 21.54
N VAL A 9 2.43 13.08 21.64
CA VAL A 9 3.29 12.39 22.62
C VAL A 9 4.77 12.77 22.43
N ILE A 10 5.27 12.80 21.19
CA ILE A 10 6.66 13.18 20.91
C ILE A 10 6.92 14.64 21.30
N VAL A 11 5.99 15.56 21.02
CA VAL A 11 6.12 16.98 21.38
C VAL A 11 6.20 17.17 22.89
N LEU A 12 5.49 16.35 23.68
CA LEU A 12 5.57 16.40 25.14
C LEU A 12 6.87 15.82 25.71
N ILE A 13 7.33 14.68 25.17
CA ILE A 13 8.50 13.97 25.70
C ILE A 13 9.81 14.69 25.33
N THR A 14 9.87 15.31 24.15
CA THR A 14 11.08 15.95 23.62
C THR A 14 11.71 17.01 24.54
N PRO A 15 10.97 18.02 25.06
CA PRO A 15 11.56 19.03 25.94
C PRO A 15 12.05 18.43 27.27
N ILE A 16 11.33 17.44 27.82
CA ILE A 16 11.72 16.74 29.05
C ILE A 16 12.98 15.90 28.82
N GLY A 17 13.07 15.22 27.68
CA GLY A 17 14.25 14.45 27.28
C GLY A 17 15.48 15.32 27.12
N ILE A 18 15.37 16.43 26.40
CA ILE A 18 16.50 17.35 26.18
C ILE A 18 16.95 17.99 27.50
N ALA A 19 16.04 18.35 28.40
CA ALA A 19 16.40 18.93 29.70
C ALA A 19 17.21 17.96 30.59
N ASN A 20 16.95 16.66 30.52
CA ASN A 20 17.61 15.67 31.37
C ASN A 20 18.90 15.09 30.78
N ILE A 21 18.90 14.77 29.48
CA ILE A 21 20.02 14.05 28.83
C ILE A 21 20.68 14.85 27.70
N GLY A 22 20.22 16.08 27.45
CA GLY A 22 20.82 17.00 26.49
C GLY A 22 20.90 16.43 25.08
N TRP A 23 22.09 16.56 24.48
CA TRP A 23 22.34 16.12 23.10
C TRP A 23 22.19 14.61 22.88
N ARG A 24 22.29 13.79 23.95
CA ARG A 24 22.17 12.33 23.83
C ARG A 24 20.75 11.89 23.45
N PHE A 25 19.74 12.72 23.68
CA PHE A 25 18.37 12.44 23.25
C PHE A 25 18.25 12.30 21.73
N TYR A 26 19.05 13.05 20.95
CA TYR A 26 19.07 12.93 19.49
C TYR A 26 19.57 11.56 19.01
N ILE A 27 20.46 10.90 19.77
CA ILE A 27 20.93 9.55 19.45
C ILE A 27 19.77 8.55 19.53
N ILE A 28 18.87 8.70 20.51
CA ILE A 28 17.70 7.82 20.66
C ILE A 28 16.81 7.93 19.42
N PHE A 29 16.56 9.16 18.94
CA PHE A 29 15.81 9.38 17.70
C PHE A 29 16.51 8.80 16.47
N ALA A 30 17.83 8.93 16.37
CA ALA A 30 18.60 8.34 15.28
C ALA A 30 18.47 6.81 15.29
N VAL A 31 18.65 6.16 16.44
CA VAL A 31 18.54 4.69 16.56
C VAL A 31 17.12 4.21 16.25
N LEU A 32 16.09 4.89 16.74
CA LEU A 32 14.70 4.55 16.43
C LEU A 32 14.41 4.66 14.92
N ASN A 33 14.89 5.73 14.26
CA ASN A 33 14.75 5.86 12.80
C ASN A 33 15.51 4.74 12.06
N PHE A 34 16.72 4.40 12.51
CA PHE A 34 17.47 3.29 11.93
C PHE A 34 16.79 1.93 12.14
N ALA A 35 16.11 1.72 13.27
CA ALA A 35 15.34 0.51 13.55
C ALA A 35 14.10 0.39 12.64
N TRP A 36 13.53 1.51 12.16
CA TRP A 36 12.43 1.48 11.20
C TRP A 36 12.87 0.99 9.81
N LEU A 37 14.13 1.21 9.39
CA LEU A 37 14.62 0.79 8.07
C LEU A 37 14.49 -0.72 7.80
N PRO A 38 15.00 -1.64 8.65
CA PRO A 38 14.84 -3.07 8.42
C PRO A 38 13.39 -3.52 8.56
N LEU A 39 12.60 -2.85 9.41
CA LEU A 39 11.18 -3.15 9.56
C LEU A 39 10.42 -2.84 8.26
N ILE A 40 10.64 -1.66 7.68
CA ILE A 40 10.03 -1.29 6.40
C ILE A 40 10.53 -2.22 5.30
N TRP A 41 11.83 -2.52 5.24
CA TRP A 41 12.37 -3.40 4.19
C TRP A 41 11.77 -4.82 4.21
N TYR A 42 11.52 -5.38 5.40
CA TYR A 42 10.98 -6.75 5.51
C TYR A 42 9.45 -6.81 5.45
N PHE A 43 8.76 -5.89 6.13
CA PHE A 43 7.31 -5.95 6.29
C PHE A 43 6.55 -5.13 5.26
N TYR A 44 7.17 -4.12 4.65
CA TYR A 44 6.49 -3.26 3.70
C TYR A 44 6.51 -3.92 2.32
N ILE A 45 5.32 -4.28 1.83
CA ILE A 45 5.15 -4.74 0.46
C ILE A 45 5.09 -3.55 -0.49
N GLU A 46 5.66 -3.71 -1.69
CA GLU A 46 5.64 -2.68 -2.73
C GLU A 46 4.20 -2.57 -3.30
N THR A 47 3.46 -1.55 -2.85
CA THR A 47 2.12 -1.22 -3.36
C THR A 47 2.11 0.01 -4.26
N ALA A 48 3.26 0.64 -4.52
CA ALA A 48 3.32 1.84 -5.33
C ALA A 48 2.91 1.57 -6.78
N GLY A 49 2.08 2.46 -7.34
CA GLY A 49 1.62 2.36 -8.72
C GLY A 49 0.57 1.26 -8.96
N LEU A 50 -0.07 0.77 -7.90
CA LEU A 50 -1.29 -0.05 -7.97
C LEU A 50 -2.51 0.78 -7.56
N SER A 51 -3.59 0.60 -8.30
CA SER A 51 -4.93 1.07 -7.90
C SER A 51 -5.48 0.24 -6.74
N LEU A 52 -6.47 0.78 -6.02
CA LEU A 52 -7.12 0.10 -4.90
C LEU A 52 -7.67 -1.30 -5.29
N GLU A 53 -8.29 -1.41 -6.47
CA GLU A 53 -8.80 -2.68 -6.99
C GLU A 53 -7.70 -3.70 -7.27
N GLU A 54 -6.55 -3.25 -7.77
CA GLU A 54 -5.39 -4.11 -8.03
C GLU A 54 -4.74 -4.57 -6.72
N ILE A 55 -4.76 -3.75 -5.68
CA ILE A 55 -4.25 -4.09 -4.34
C ILE A 55 -5.16 -5.16 -3.70
N ASP A 56 -6.48 -4.99 -3.76
CA ASP A 56 -7.42 -5.99 -3.24
C ASP A 56 -7.24 -7.33 -3.97
N LYS A 57 -7.08 -7.30 -5.29
CA LYS A 57 -6.86 -8.51 -6.09
C LYS A 57 -5.49 -9.14 -5.83
N LEU A 58 -4.45 -8.35 -5.63
CA LEU A 58 -3.11 -8.80 -5.24
C LEU A 58 -3.18 -9.63 -3.96
N PHE A 59 -3.85 -9.12 -2.92
CA PHE A 59 -4.00 -9.83 -1.65
C PHE A 59 -4.84 -11.09 -1.79
N GLU A 60 -5.92 -11.07 -2.59
CA GLU A 60 -6.75 -12.25 -2.85
C GLU A 60 -5.95 -13.37 -3.55
N ILE A 61 -5.19 -13.00 -4.59
CA ILE A 61 -4.36 -13.92 -5.36
C ILE A 61 -3.25 -14.52 -4.49
N HIS A 62 -2.55 -13.68 -3.72
CA HIS A 62 -1.49 -14.14 -2.83
C HIS A 62 -2.02 -15.07 -1.73
N TYR A 63 -3.20 -14.77 -1.16
CA TYR A 63 -3.84 -15.62 -0.15
C TYR A 63 -4.24 -16.99 -0.72
N LYS A 64 -4.76 -17.04 -1.96
CA LYS A 64 -5.15 -18.29 -2.64
C LYS A 64 -3.97 -19.09 -3.21
N GLY A 65 -2.87 -18.41 -3.57
CA GLY A 65 -1.69 -18.99 -4.21
C GLY A 65 -0.83 -19.88 -3.31
N GLY A 66 -1.08 -19.87 -2.00
CA GLY A 66 -0.33 -20.67 -1.03
C GLY A 66 1.16 -20.28 -0.92
N LYS A 67 1.95 -21.09 -0.20
CA LYS A 67 3.35 -20.78 0.16
C LYS A 67 4.32 -20.62 -1.02
N GLY A 68 3.92 -21.00 -2.24
CA GLY A 68 4.76 -20.91 -3.44
C GLY A 68 4.67 -19.58 -4.19
N MET A 69 3.69 -18.74 -3.87
CA MET A 69 3.43 -17.53 -4.64
C MET A 69 4.23 -16.33 -4.12
N THR A 70 5.05 -15.73 -4.98
CA THR A 70 5.79 -14.51 -4.65
C THR A 70 4.92 -13.27 -4.88
N TRP A 71 5.10 -12.22 -4.08
CA TRP A 71 4.38 -10.94 -4.25
C TRP A 71 4.49 -10.36 -5.67
N LYS A 72 5.67 -10.44 -6.29
CA LYS A 72 5.89 -10.00 -7.69
C LYS A 72 4.98 -10.71 -8.68
N GLU A 73 4.78 -12.01 -8.49
CA GLU A 73 3.93 -12.81 -9.38
C GLU A 73 2.45 -12.50 -9.15
N ALA A 74 2.05 -12.36 -7.88
CA ALA A 74 0.70 -11.92 -7.54
C ALA A 74 0.40 -10.52 -8.12
N THR A 75 1.37 -9.59 -8.12
CA THR A 75 1.21 -8.25 -8.70
C THR A 75 1.02 -8.30 -10.22
N ARG A 76 1.80 -9.14 -10.91
CA ARG A 76 1.68 -9.34 -12.35
C ARG A 76 0.29 -9.85 -12.73
N LEU A 77 -0.15 -10.91 -12.03
CA LEU A 77 -1.47 -11.49 -12.24
C LEU A 77 -2.58 -10.49 -11.92
N ALA A 78 -2.50 -9.74 -10.81
CA ALA A 78 -3.50 -8.73 -10.46
C ALA A 78 -3.66 -7.66 -11.56
N LYS A 79 -2.55 -7.16 -12.13
CA LYS A 79 -2.58 -6.22 -13.25
C LYS A 79 -3.20 -6.84 -14.51
N GLU A 80 -2.83 -8.06 -14.85
CA GLU A 80 -3.38 -8.78 -16.01
C GLU A 80 -4.90 -8.98 -15.86
N HIS A 81 -5.37 -9.41 -14.68
CA HIS A 81 -6.80 -9.59 -14.40
C HIS A 81 -7.60 -8.30 -14.57
N ILE A 82 -7.09 -7.17 -14.07
CA ILE A 82 -7.77 -5.88 -14.16
C ILE A 82 -7.72 -5.33 -15.59
N ALA A 83 -6.62 -5.52 -16.32
CA ALA A 83 -6.53 -5.12 -17.73
C ALA A 83 -7.57 -5.86 -18.59
N LEU A 84 -7.71 -7.18 -18.41
CA LEU A 84 -8.71 -7.99 -19.11
C LEU A 84 -10.14 -7.57 -18.75
N ALA A 85 -10.40 -7.33 -17.46
CA ALA A 85 -11.70 -6.86 -17.00
C ALA A 85 -12.08 -5.51 -17.64
N LYS A 86 -11.13 -4.57 -17.72
CA LYS A 86 -11.33 -3.27 -18.38
C LYS A 86 -11.66 -3.42 -19.87
N ILE A 87 -10.95 -4.30 -20.59
CA ILE A 87 -11.22 -4.58 -22.02
C ILE A 87 -12.63 -5.16 -22.20
N GLN A 88 -13.03 -6.10 -21.35
CA GLN A 88 -14.35 -6.74 -21.45
C GLN A 88 -15.50 -5.77 -21.11
N ILE A 89 -15.30 -4.89 -20.13
CA ILE A 89 -16.26 -3.82 -19.82
C ILE A 89 -16.38 -2.87 -21.01
N HIS A 90 -15.26 -2.46 -21.59
CA HIS A 90 -15.25 -1.60 -22.76
C HIS A 90 -15.98 -2.25 -23.95
N GLU A 91 -15.71 -3.51 -24.23
CA GLU A 91 -16.40 -4.27 -25.27
C GLU A 91 -17.92 -4.32 -25.01
N LYS A 92 -18.35 -4.64 -23.79
CA LYS A 92 -19.78 -4.63 -23.42
C LYS A 92 -20.42 -3.26 -23.58
N THR A 93 -19.71 -2.19 -23.23
CA THR A 93 -20.23 -0.82 -23.41
C THR A 93 -20.36 -0.44 -24.89
N MET A 94 -19.42 -0.87 -25.74
CA MET A 94 -19.50 -0.65 -27.18
C MET A 94 -20.66 -1.42 -27.81
N HIS A 95 -20.85 -2.68 -27.44
CA HIS A 95 -21.99 -3.48 -27.91
C HIS A 95 -23.32 -2.90 -27.43
N ALA A 96 -23.41 -2.44 -26.18
CA ALA A 96 -24.62 -1.80 -25.65
C ALA A 96 -24.94 -0.50 -26.41
N HIS A 97 -23.93 0.34 -26.66
CA HIS A 97 -24.10 1.57 -27.43
C HIS A 97 -24.50 1.29 -28.88
N ASN A 98 -23.85 0.33 -29.53
CA ASN A 98 -24.23 -0.13 -30.87
C ASN A 98 -25.69 -0.60 -30.87
N VAL A 99 -26.09 -1.51 -29.98
CA VAL A 99 -27.48 -2.01 -29.89
C VAL A 99 -28.50 -0.89 -29.67
N GLN A 100 -28.18 0.13 -28.86
CA GLN A 100 -29.07 1.29 -28.67
C GLN A 100 -29.26 2.11 -29.96
N GLN A 101 -28.25 2.19 -30.84
CA GLN A 101 -28.37 2.83 -32.15
C GLN A 101 -29.30 2.09 -33.12
N TRP A 102 -29.66 0.81 -32.87
CA TRP A 102 -30.63 0.06 -33.68
C TRP A 102 -32.09 0.26 -33.24
N TRP A 103 -32.30 0.91 -32.09
CA TRP A 103 -33.64 1.21 -31.55
C TRP A 103 -34.04 2.69 -31.74
N GLU A 104 -33.23 3.48 -32.44
CA GLU A 104 -33.56 4.82 -32.97
C GLU A 104 -33.90 4.75 -34.46
#